data_AF-A0A946MLX2-F1
#
_entry.id   AF-A0A946MLX2-F1
#
_cell.length_a   1.000
_cell.length_b   1.000
_cell.length_c   1.000
_cell.angle_alpha   90.00
_cell.angle_beta   90.00
_cell.angle_gamma   90.00
#
_symmetry.space_group_name_H-M   'P 1'
#
loop_
_entity.id
_entity.type
_entity.pdbx_description
1 polymer ?
#
loop_
_entity_poly.entity_id
_entity_poly.type
_entity_poly.pdbx_seq_one_letter_code
_entity_poly.pdbx_strand_id
1 'polypeptide(L)' 'MKKTIVEINQTPVELYKILKFENIAASGGEAKFMINDGFVKVNGSIETRKRKKIYPG' A
#
# COMPACT_ATOMS: atom_id res chain seq x y z
N MET A 1 -12.86 19.10 10.04
CA MET A 1 -12.08 18.16 9.21
C MET A 1 -12.33 18.45 7.75
N LYS A 2 -11.28 18.60 6.93
CA LYS A 2 -11.41 18.75 5.48
C LYS A 2 -11.64 17.35 4.89
N LYS A 3 -12.74 17.17 4.15
CA LYS A 3 -13.04 15.92 3.45
C LYS A 3 -12.33 15.97 2.09
N THR A 4 -11.31 15.14 1.90
CA THR A 4 -10.61 15.02 0.61
C THR A 4 -11.20 13.83 -0.13
N ILE A 5 -11.72 14.07 -1.34
CA ILE A 5 -12.14 12.99 -2.25
C ILE A 5 -10.91 12.56 -3.04
N VAL A 6 -10.53 11.29 -2.92
CA VAL A 6 -9.43 10.68 -3.67
C VAL A 6 -10.04 9.71 -4.67
N GLU A 7 -9.97 10.04 -5.96
CA GLU A 7 -10.42 9.17 -7.05
C GLU A 7 -9.29 8.23 -7.47
N ILE A 8 -9.52 6.91 -7.40
CA ILE A 8 -8.57 5.89 -7.85
C ILE A 8 -9.03 5.37 -9.22
N ASN A 9 -8.51 5.98 -10.29
CA ASN A 9 -8.91 5.65 -11.68
C ASN A 9 -7.96 4.64 -12.37
N GLN A 10 -7.01 4.05 -11.63
CA GLN A 10 -6.03 3.12 -12.18
C GLN A 10 -5.95 1.84 -11.34
N THR A 11 -6.12 0.71 -12.02
CA THR A 11 -5.92 -0.62 -11.46
C THR A 11 -4.93 -1.38 -12.36
N PRO A 12 -4.00 -2.15 -11.79
CA PRO A 12 -3.77 -2.38 -10.36
C PRO A 12 -3.02 -1.24 -9.67
N VAL A 13 -3.19 -1.13 -8.35
CA VAL A 13 -2.41 -0.24 -7.49
C VAL A 13 -1.26 -1.02 -6.86
N GLU A 14 -0.06 -0.45 -6.80
CA GLU A 14 1.05 -1.09 -6.09
C GLU A 14 0.86 -0.99 -4.57
N LEU A 15 1.08 -2.08 -3.85
CA LEU A 15 0.88 -2.19 -2.40
C LEU A 15 1.55 -1.06 -1.59
N TYR A 16 2.80 -0.70 -1.90
CA TYR A 16 3.49 0.37 -1.17
C TYR A 16 2.82 1.74 -1.33
N LYS A 17 2.11 1.98 -2.45
CA LYS A 17 1.35 3.22 -2.67
C LYS A 17 0.13 3.24 -1.76
N ILE A 18 -0.54 2.11 -1.58
CA ILE A 18 -1.69 1.97 -0.66
C ILE A 18 -1.24 2.32 0.76
N LEU A 19 -0.15 1.72 1.26
CA LEU A 19 0.37 2.01 2.60
C LEU A 19 0.69 3.50 2.81
N LYS A 20 1.23 4.16 1.78
CA LYS A 20 1.48 5.61 1.81
C LYS A 20 0.18 6.42 1.81
N PHE A 21 -0.78 6.08 0.95
CA PHE A 21 -2.02 6.85 0.80
C PHE A 21 -2.91 6.76 2.04
N GLU A 22 -2.92 5.61 2.70
CA GLU A 22 -3.62 5.39 3.97
C GLU A 22 -2.86 5.97 5.18
N ASN A 23 -1.73 6.67 4.97
CA ASN A 23 -0.84 7.18 6.02
C ASN A 23 -0.35 6.10 7.02
N ILE A 24 -0.29 4.84 6.60
CA ILE A 24 0.31 3.74 7.37
C ILE A 24 1.84 3.89 7.38
N ALA A 25 2.40 4.39 6.27
CA ALA A 25 3.80 4.77 6.16
C ALA A 25 3.90 6.26 5.81
N ALA A 26 4.83 6.98 6.44
CA ALA A 26 5.09 8.40 6.19
C ALA A 26 5.71 8.64 4.80
N SER A 27 6.33 7.62 4.20
CA SER A 27 6.88 7.72 2.85
C SER A 27 6.74 6.43 2.04
N GLY A 28 6.90 6.55 0.72
CA GLY A 28 6.98 5.38 -0.15
C GLY A 28 8.25 4.55 0.06
N GLY A 29 9.29 5.10 0.69
CA GLY A 29 10.49 4.37 1.09
C GLY A 29 10.22 3.48 2.29
N GLU A 30 9.64 4.06 3.34
CA GLU A 30 9.21 3.36 4.55
C GLU A 30 8.22 2.24 4.24
N ALA A 31 7.21 2.50 3.40
CA ALA A 31 6.27 1.47 2.95
C ALA A 31 6.99 0.25 2.32
N LYS A 32 8.05 0.50 1.54
CA LYS A 32 8.84 -0.57 0.92
C LYS A 32 9.70 -1.32 1.94
N PHE A 33 10.20 -0.66 2.98
CA PHE A 33 10.89 -1.30 4.09
C PHE A 33 9.95 -2.20 4.89
N MET A 34 8.77 -1.69 5.27
CA MET A 34 7.75 -2.47 5.99
C MET A 34 7.35 -3.75 5.23
N ILE A 35 7.14 -3.63 3.92
CA ILE A 35 6.87 -4.80 3.07
C ILE A 35 8.08 -5.75 3.06
N ASN A 36 9.28 -5.23 2.79
CA ASN A 36 10.51 -6.05 2.70
C ASN A 36 10.76 -6.88 3.97
N ASP A 37 10.53 -6.27 5.13
CA ASP A 37 10.85 -6.85 6.44
C ASP A 37 9.70 -7.72 6.98
N GLY A 38 8.64 -7.92 6.20
CA GLY A 38 7.55 -8.85 6.53
C GLY A 38 6.52 -8.31 7.53
N PHE A 39 6.49 -6.98 7.75
CA PHE A 39 5.52 -6.34 8.63
C PHE A 39 4.12 -6.20 8.01
N VAL A 40 3.98 -6.49 6.72
CA VAL A 40 2.73 -6.30 5.97
C VAL A 40 2.13 -7.64 5.60
N LYS A 41 0.82 -7.79 5.85
CA LYS A 41 0.01 -8.91 5.37
C LYS A 41 -0.98 -8.45 4.31
N VAL A 42 -1.16 -9.27 3.28
CA VAL A 42 -2.24 -9.13 2.28
C VAL A 42 -3.10 -10.38 2.35
N ASN A 43 -4.38 -10.22 2.66
CA ASN A 43 -5.33 -11.32 2.85
C ASN A 43 -4.84 -12.41 3.82
N GLY A 44 -4.25 -11.97 4.95
CA GLY A 44 -3.75 -12.86 6.00
C GLY A 44 -2.33 -13.40 5.79
N SER A 45 -1.78 -13.31 4.59
CA SER A 45 -0.44 -13.81 4.25
C SER A 45 0.61 -12.70 4.26
N ILE A 46 1.79 -12.97 4.84
CA ILE A 46 2.94 -12.04 4.80
C ILE A 46 3.32 -11.79 3.34
N GLU A 47 3.50 -10.52 2.97
CA GLU A 47 3.90 -10.11 1.63
C GLU A 47 5.22 -9.34 1.70
N THR A 48 6.19 -9.75 0.90
CA THR A 48 7.54 -9.14 0.84
C THR A 48 7.84 -8.46 -0.49
N ARG A 49 6.93 -8.56 -1.48
CA ARG A 49 7.08 -7.90 -2.79
C ARG A 49 6.66 -6.43 -2.71
N LYS A 50 7.65 -5.55 -2.61
CA LYS A 50 7.53 -4.07 -2.55
C LYS A 50 6.58 -3.45 -3.58
N ARG A 51 6.47 -4.05 -4.78
CA ARG A 51 5.62 -3.58 -5.89
C ARG A 51 4.49 -4.56 -6.23
N LYS A 52 4.01 -5.33 -5.25
CA LYS A 52 2.84 -6.21 -5.43
C LYS A 52 1.68 -5.40 -6.01
N LYS A 53 1.17 -5.82 -7.16
CA LYS A 53 -0.04 -5.29 -7.78
C LYS A 53 -1.26 -5.80 -7.00
N ILE A 54 -2.08 -4.87 -6.54
CA ILE A 54 -3.37 -5.09 -5.89
C ILE A 54 -4.47 -4.70 -6.88
N TYR A 55 -5.41 -5.61 -7.05
CA TYR A 55 -6.58 -5.43 -7.90
C TYR A 55 -7.81 -5.25 -7.01
N PRO A 56 -8.84 -4.52 -7.47
CA PRO A 56 -10.14 -4.57 -6.83
C PRO A 56 -10.60 -6.03 -6.69
N GLY A 57 -11.18 -6.35 -5.53
CA GLY A 57 -11.85 -7.62 -5.28
C GLY A 57 -13.29 -7.61 -5.73
#